data_AF-A0A4P5Y2K7-F1
#
_entry.id   AF-A0A4P5Y2K7-F1
#
_cell.length_a   1.000
_cell.length_b   1.000
_cell.length_c   1.000
_cell.angle_alpha   90.00
_cell.angle_beta   90.00
_cell.angle_gamma   90.00
#
_symmetry.space_group_name_H-M   'P 1'
#
loop_
_entity.id
_entity.type
_entity.pdbx_description
1 polymer ?
#
loop_
_entity_poly.entity_id
_entity_poly.type
_entity_poly.pdbx_seq_one_letter_code
_entity_poly.pdbx_strand_id
1 'polypeptide(L)'
;MPGHELAALPDDPRAFADEIQKLAATGDFNPFSLLAGQAQFHSVFIAPFSPALKSAVDRFLADGSGPLNGTVEQLASQGLSPVEAAQHARQLFQHALGMVVTVLATDHGVAPIPQLFFGHFHPDWKRQAITACGPDFAHGEALAASLGQLETLAGHGRRFPLLFSGPHAGSDYWPTLAGEVVATAEDSLFPGGRERLADLAHWCGAALASEKGKTDAELLTKIHLLAGETDRACAALERMEAAVVAGNGDDEAFVEAVNAVVESAVGLGRPQPILAWLAPRLDRIDTALGGSYDLTLAQLKLAAAAGDGIGPAIDRLVARNRKLARHDLTKEPIWRVVVEPGELIEVGAAAEQLGRPVPWVTKRLESRTIPHHVAHADGKQQVRLPSAALTAWKAALDAHKLLD
;
A
#
# COMPACT_ATOMS: atom_id res chain seq x y z
N MET A 1 5.90 16.19 41.67
CA MET A 1 5.42 14.87 41.21
C MET A 1 6.66 14.01 41.03
N PRO A 2 6.74 12.82 41.66
CA PRO A 2 7.94 11.99 41.65
C PRO A 2 8.19 11.42 40.25
N GLY A 3 9.46 11.29 39.89
CA GLY A 3 9.91 10.84 38.57
C GLY A 3 9.51 9.40 38.28
N HIS A 4 8.96 9.18 37.09
CA HIS A 4 8.87 7.85 36.51
C HIS A 4 10.26 7.47 35.98
N GLU A 5 10.96 6.61 36.71
CA GLU A 5 12.01 5.78 36.14
C GLU A 5 11.40 4.94 35.01
N LEU A 6 11.89 5.12 33.79
CA LEU A 6 11.61 4.24 32.67
C LEU A 6 12.17 2.85 33.02
N ALA A 7 11.27 1.89 33.26
CA ALA A 7 11.65 0.50 33.40
C ALA A 7 12.38 0.05 32.14
N ALA A 8 13.53 -0.61 32.31
CA ALA A 8 14.30 -1.16 31.21
C ALA A 8 13.43 -2.07 30.35
N LEU A 9 13.47 -1.86 29.03
CA LEU A 9 12.76 -2.70 28.04
C LEU A 9 13.19 -4.17 28.18
N PRO A 10 12.26 -5.13 28.06
CA PRO A 10 12.60 -6.54 28.12
C PRO A 10 13.39 -6.99 26.87
N ASP A 11 14.50 -7.69 27.07
CA ASP A 11 15.37 -8.26 26.02
C ASP A 11 14.71 -9.41 25.20
N ASP A 12 13.42 -9.69 25.41
CA ASP A 12 12.69 -10.76 24.73
C ASP A 12 11.74 -10.21 23.64
N PRO A 13 12.00 -10.49 22.34
CA PRO A 13 11.15 -10.06 21.22
C PRO A 13 9.68 -10.49 21.32
N ARG A 14 9.37 -11.57 22.04
CA ARG A 14 7.98 -12.03 22.25
C ARG A 14 7.28 -11.23 23.35
N ALA A 15 7.99 -10.87 24.41
CA ALA A 15 7.46 -9.99 25.45
C ALA A 15 7.16 -8.58 24.92
N PHE A 16 8.02 -8.08 24.03
CA PHE A 16 7.81 -6.81 23.32
C PHE A 16 6.56 -6.84 22.42
N ALA A 17 6.36 -7.93 21.68
CA ALA A 17 5.18 -8.09 20.82
C ALA A 17 3.86 -8.14 21.63
N ASP A 18 3.85 -8.86 22.77
CA ASP A 18 2.69 -8.95 23.66
C ASP A 18 2.39 -7.60 24.35
N GLU A 19 3.42 -6.81 24.66
CA GLU A 19 3.29 -5.49 25.28
C GLU A 19 2.76 -4.44 24.30
N ILE A 20 3.24 -4.43 23.05
CA ILE A 20 2.65 -3.61 21.96
C ILE A 20 1.21 -4.00 21.68
N GLN A 21 0.87 -5.28 21.71
CA GLN A 21 -0.49 -5.75 21.46
C GLN A 21 -1.46 -5.36 22.60
N LYS A 22 -0.97 -5.32 23.85
CA LYS A 22 -1.72 -4.78 25.00
C LYS A 22 -1.92 -3.27 24.90
N LEU A 23 -0.89 -2.52 24.50
CA LEU A 23 -0.95 -1.06 24.38
C LEU A 23 -1.83 -0.62 23.19
N ALA A 24 -1.84 -1.37 22.09
CA ALA A 24 -2.73 -1.14 20.96
C ALA A 24 -4.21 -1.39 21.32
N ALA A 25 -4.49 -2.28 22.28
CA ALA A 25 -5.85 -2.57 22.74
C ALA A 25 -6.42 -1.50 23.69
N THR A 26 -5.59 -0.64 24.28
CA THR A 26 -6.03 0.41 25.23
C THR A 26 -6.25 1.77 24.60
N GLY A 27 -6.09 1.94 23.28
CA GLY A 27 -6.35 3.20 22.56
C GLY A 27 -5.34 4.33 22.83
N ASP A 28 -4.44 4.16 23.81
CA ASP A 28 -3.36 5.08 24.19
C ASP A 28 -2.05 4.82 23.44
N PHE A 29 -2.03 3.92 22.45
CA PHE A 29 -0.82 3.64 21.68
C PHE A 29 -0.49 4.81 20.76
N ASN A 30 0.41 5.66 21.23
CA ASN A 30 1.19 6.54 20.37
C ASN A 30 2.45 5.76 19.90
N PRO A 31 2.51 5.27 18.64
CA PRO A 31 3.69 4.59 18.11
C PRO A 31 4.96 5.45 18.15
N PHE A 32 4.82 6.77 18.26
CA PHE A 32 5.95 7.70 18.40
C PHE A 32 6.62 7.63 19.78
N SER A 33 6.00 7.00 20.78
CA SER A 33 6.60 6.81 22.12
C SER A 33 7.70 5.74 22.14
N LEU A 34 7.69 4.83 21.16
CA LEU A 34 8.68 3.75 21.02
C LEU A 34 9.83 4.12 20.07
N LEU A 35 9.70 5.22 19.33
CA LEU A 35 10.72 5.74 18.42
C LEU A 35 11.54 6.78 19.18
N ALA A 36 12.59 6.33 19.87
CA ALA A 36 13.58 7.21 20.46
C ALA A 36 14.34 7.95 19.34
N GLY A 37 13.86 9.13 18.96
CA GLY A 37 14.48 10.02 17.96
C GLY A 37 13.87 11.42 18.01
N GLN A 38 14.66 12.45 17.67
CA GLN A 38 14.15 13.83 17.64
C GLN A 38 13.37 14.07 16.34
N ALA A 39 12.05 14.25 16.43
CA ALA A 39 11.23 14.63 15.29
C ALA A 39 11.51 16.08 14.88
N GLN A 40 11.99 16.27 13.65
CA GLN A 40 12.26 17.57 13.07
C GLN A 40 11.12 18.03 12.18
N PHE A 41 10.88 19.34 12.13
CA PHE A 41 9.91 19.91 11.20
C PHE A 41 10.46 19.87 9.77
N HIS A 42 9.84 19.05 8.90
CA HIS A 42 10.24 18.97 7.50
C HIS A 42 9.52 20.02 6.65
N SER A 43 8.19 19.99 6.64
CA SER A 43 7.35 20.88 5.83
C SER A 43 5.88 20.80 6.24
N VAL A 44 5.06 21.70 5.71
CA VAL A 44 3.60 21.68 5.83
C VAL A 44 2.96 22.05 4.50
N PHE A 45 1.89 21.36 4.12
CA PHE A 45 1.16 21.64 2.88
C PHE A 45 -0.37 21.50 3.04
N ILE A 46 -1.11 22.09 2.11
CA ILE A 46 -2.56 21.88 1.98
C ILE A 46 -2.82 20.98 0.78
N ALA A 47 -3.63 19.94 0.99
CA ALA A 47 -4.03 19.01 -0.05
C ALA A 47 -5.54 18.69 0.02
N PRO A 48 -6.16 18.29 -1.09
CA PRO A 48 -7.49 17.70 -1.05
C PRO A 48 -7.48 16.36 -0.29
N PHE A 49 -8.65 15.84 0.07
CA PHE A 49 -8.74 14.46 0.57
C PHE A 49 -8.20 13.48 -0.47
N SER A 50 -7.42 12.49 -0.01
CA SER A 50 -7.08 11.33 -0.84
C SER A 50 -8.38 10.56 -1.20
N PRO A 51 -8.39 9.73 -2.26
CA PRO A 51 -9.54 8.91 -2.61
C PRO A 51 -10.01 8.01 -1.47
N ALA A 52 -9.07 7.40 -0.74
CA ALA A 52 -9.37 6.54 0.41
C ALA A 52 -10.04 7.35 1.54
N LEU A 53 -9.45 8.49 1.91
CA LEU A 53 -9.99 9.36 2.95
C LEU A 53 -11.35 9.95 2.55
N LYS A 54 -11.52 10.36 1.29
CA LYS A 54 -12.80 10.84 0.77
C LYS A 54 -13.87 9.77 0.85
N SER A 55 -13.55 8.52 0.46
CA SER A 55 -14.48 7.41 0.58
C SER A 55 -14.84 7.09 2.04
N ALA A 56 -13.89 7.24 2.96
CA ALA A 56 -14.13 7.06 4.39
C ALA A 56 -15.06 8.15 4.95
N VAL A 57 -14.82 9.41 4.57
CA VAL A 57 -15.69 10.55 4.92
C VAL A 57 -17.10 10.32 4.39
N ASP A 58 -17.25 9.96 3.12
CA ASP A 58 -18.57 9.76 2.50
C ASP A 58 -19.36 8.64 3.18
N ARG A 59 -18.69 7.53 3.52
CA ARG A 59 -19.31 6.42 4.27
C ARG A 59 -19.76 6.87 5.66
N PHE A 60 -18.86 7.53 6.40
CA PHE A 60 -19.16 8.03 7.75
C PHE A 60 -20.33 9.04 7.75
N LEU A 61 -20.39 9.92 6.76
CA LEU A 61 -21.50 10.87 6.63
C LEU A 61 -22.82 10.20 6.25
N ALA A 62 -22.77 9.12 5.45
CA ALA A 62 -23.96 8.38 5.04
C ALA A 62 -24.59 7.58 6.19
N ASP A 63 -23.80 6.79 6.92
CA ASP A 63 -24.34 5.83 7.89
C ASP A 63 -23.59 5.79 9.23
N GLY A 64 -22.52 6.59 9.40
CA GLY A 64 -21.71 6.62 10.62
C GLY A 64 -20.72 5.46 10.75
N SER A 65 -20.62 4.58 9.74
CA SER A 65 -19.69 3.45 9.73
C SER A 65 -18.33 3.80 9.13
N GLY A 66 -17.36 2.89 9.29
CA GLY A 66 -16.04 2.99 8.68
C GLY A 66 -14.95 3.47 9.64
N PRO A 67 -13.75 3.78 9.12
CA PRO A 67 -12.56 3.99 9.93
C PRO A 67 -12.56 5.30 10.72
N LEU A 68 -13.49 6.22 10.43
CA LEU A 68 -13.60 7.52 11.10
C LEU A 68 -14.43 7.48 12.40
N ASN A 69 -14.98 6.32 12.78
CA ASN A 69 -15.70 6.17 14.05
C ASN A 69 -14.81 6.48 15.27
N GLY A 70 -13.49 6.27 15.15
CA GLY A 70 -12.54 6.65 16.20
C GLY A 70 -12.59 8.14 16.57
N THR A 71 -12.98 9.02 15.65
CA THR A 71 -13.19 10.45 15.97
C THR A 71 -14.39 10.66 16.90
N VAL A 72 -15.45 9.86 16.77
CA VAL A 72 -16.59 9.89 17.69
C VAL A 72 -16.17 9.42 19.08
N GLU A 73 -15.39 8.35 19.15
CA GLU A 73 -14.85 7.81 20.41
C GLU A 73 -13.93 8.82 21.10
N GLN A 74 -13.07 9.51 20.35
CA GLN A 74 -12.20 10.56 20.85
C GLN A 74 -12.99 11.77 21.39
N LEU A 75 -14.05 12.18 20.70
CA LEU A 75 -14.92 13.28 21.16
C LEU A 75 -15.72 12.88 22.41
N ALA A 76 -16.16 11.62 22.49
CA ALA A 76 -16.81 11.09 23.67
C ALA A 76 -15.86 11.02 24.88
N SER A 77 -14.59 10.64 24.68
CA SER A 77 -13.58 10.63 25.74
C SER A 77 -13.22 12.03 26.26
N GLN A 78 -13.48 13.07 25.46
CA GLN A 78 -13.39 14.48 25.86
C GLN A 78 -14.61 14.99 26.66
N GLY A 79 -15.55 14.09 27.02
CA GLY A 79 -16.68 14.39 27.90
C GLY A 79 -17.99 14.73 27.19
N LEU A 80 -18.05 14.62 25.86
CA LEU A 80 -19.31 14.74 25.12
C LEU A 80 -20.16 13.47 25.28
N SER A 81 -21.49 13.61 25.27
CA SER A 81 -22.35 12.43 25.19
C SER A 81 -22.16 11.72 23.83
N PRO A 82 -22.44 10.41 23.71
CA PRO A 82 -22.26 9.68 22.44
C PRO A 82 -23.01 10.32 21.25
N VAL A 83 -24.20 10.88 21.51
CA VAL A 83 -25.01 11.55 20.48
C VAL A 83 -24.37 12.87 20.06
N GLU A 84 -23.91 13.67 21.03
CA GLU A 84 -23.23 14.95 20.74
C GLU A 84 -21.89 14.72 20.04
N ALA A 85 -21.11 13.73 20.49
CA ALA A 85 -19.84 13.36 19.86
C ALA A 85 -20.05 12.95 18.38
N ALA A 86 -21.06 12.12 18.10
CA ALA A 86 -21.38 11.71 16.74
C ALA A 86 -21.87 12.88 15.86
N GLN A 87 -22.72 13.76 16.41
CA GLN A 87 -23.17 14.96 15.71
C GLN A 87 -22.03 15.93 15.42
N HIS A 88 -21.14 16.14 16.40
CA HIS A 88 -19.98 17.01 16.28
C HIS A 88 -18.98 16.46 15.25
N ALA A 89 -18.66 15.16 15.29
CA ALA A 89 -17.82 14.51 14.29
C ALA A 89 -18.40 14.67 12.88
N ARG A 90 -19.71 14.45 12.71
CA ARG A 90 -20.39 14.67 11.42
C ARG A 90 -20.25 16.11 10.95
N GLN A 91 -20.45 17.10 11.82
CA GLN A 91 -20.27 18.51 11.47
C GLN A 91 -18.84 18.81 11.03
N LEU A 92 -17.82 18.28 11.71
CA LEU A 92 -16.42 18.45 11.32
C LEU A 92 -16.19 17.93 9.89
N PHE A 93 -16.59 16.69 9.59
CA PHE A 93 -16.37 16.11 8.26
C PHE A 93 -17.23 16.74 7.16
N GLN A 94 -18.42 17.27 7.48
CA GLN A 94 -19.26 17.99 6.52
C GLN A 94 -18.66 19.32 6.04
N HIS A 95 -17.93 20.01 6.93
CA HIS A 95 -17.39 21.34 6.63
C HIS A 95 -15.92 21.33 6.19
N ALA A 96 -15.23 20.20 6.36
CA ALA A 96 -13.84 20.08 5.96
C ALA A 96 -13.70 20.10 4.42
N LEU A 97 -12.79 20.93 3.92
CA LEU A 97 -12.50 21.11 2.49
C LEU A 97 -11.32 20.24 2.01
N GLY A 98 -10.52 19.74 2.94
CA GLY A 98 -9.33 18.94 2.67
C GLY A 98 -8.47 18.80 3.92
N MET A 99 -7.16 18.65 3.72
CA MET A 99 -6.18 18.43 4.78
C MET A 99 -5.12 19.53 4.80
N VAL A 100 -4.70 19.91 6.00
CA VAL A 100 -3.36 20.45 6.22
C VAL A 100 -2.50 19.32 6.76
N VAL A 101 -1.36 19.10 6.13
CA VAL A 101 -0.49 17.97 6.42
C VAL A 101 0.84 18.53 6.86
N THR A 102 1.17 18.34 8.14
CA THR A 102 2.51 18.60 8.65
C THR A 102 3.33 17.35 8.44
N VAL A 103 4.47 17.47 7.75
CA VAL A 103 5.44 16.38 7.59
C VAL A 103 6.53 16.58 8.63
N LEU A 104 6.77 15.54 9.42
CA LEU A 104 7.91 15.45 10.31
C LEU A 104 8.96 14.54 9.69
N ALA A 105 10.24 14.90 9.83
CA ALA A 105 11.36 14.01 9.57
C ALA A 105 11.81 13.38 10.89
N THR A 106 12.09 12.09 10.88
CA THR A 106 12.55 11.31 12.03
C THR A 106 13.75 10.48 11.62
N ASP A 107 14.41 9.85 12.59
CA ASP A 107 15.53 8.94 12.33
C ASP A 107 15.12 7.70 11.49
N HIS A 108 13.81 7.48 11.32
CA HIS A 108 13.25 6.37 10.55
C HIS A 108 12.51 6.83 9.29
N GLY A 109 12.76 8.07 8.84
CA GLY A 109 12.12 8.66 7.66
C GLY A 109 11.01 9.65 7.99
N VAL A 110 10.07 9.84 7.05
CA VAL A 110 9.03 10.87 7.14
C VAL A 110 7.72 10.38 7.72
N ALA A 111 7.08 11.23 8.52
CA ALA A 111 5.79 10.95 9.15
C ALA A 111 4.80 12.10 8.88
N PRO A 112 3.66 11.83 8.21
CA PRO A 112 2.60 12.83 8.06
C PRO A 112 1.74 12.92 9.32
N ILE A 113 1.39 14.16 9.72
CA ILE A 113 0.38 14.50 10.72
C ILE A 113 -0.74 15.25 9.99
N PRO A 114 -1.74 14.53 9.48
CA PRO A 114 -2.83 15.12 8.71
C PRO A 114 -3.91 15.69 9.64
N GLN A 115 -4.42 16.88 9.31
CA GLN A 115 -5.45 17.58 10.08
C GLN A 115 -6.51 18.16 9.14
N LEU A 116 -7.77 18.20 9.56
CA LEU A 116 -8.85 18.77 8.75
C LEU A 116 -8.63 20.26 8.51
N PHE A 117 -8.83 20.68 7.26
CA PHE A 117 -8.77 22.07 6.83
C PHE A 117 -10.15 22.59 6.45
N PHE A 118 -10.54 23.73 7.02
CA PHE A 118 -11.88 24.33 6.86
C PHE A 118 -11.88 25.58 5.97
N GLY A 119 -10.79 25.83 5.23
CA GLY A 119 -10.70 26.97 4.32
C GLY A 119 -10.18 28.26 4.94
N HIS A 120 -9.86 28.27 6.24
CA HIS A 120 -9.33 29.43 6.94
C HIS A 120 -8.27 29.04 7.98
N PHE A 121 -7.46 30.00 8.39
CA PHE A 121 -6.30 29.82 9.26
C PHE A 121 -6.53 30.48 10.63
N HIS A 122 -7.57 30.03 11.34
CA HIS A 122 -7.92 30.61 12.65
C HIS A 122 -6.77 30.45 13.65
N PRO A 123 -6.44 31.45 14.50
CA PRO A 123 -5.31 31.36 15.43
C PRO A 123 -5.37 30.15 16.37
N ASP A 124 -6.56 29.81 16.90
CA ASP A 124 -6.70 28.63 17.77
C ASP A 124 -6.51 27.32 17.02
N TRP A 125 -6.94 27.26 15.75
CA TRP A 125 -6.69 26.10 14.89
C TRP A 125 -5.19 25.94 14.62
N LYS A 126 -4.44 27.04 14.35
CA LYS A 126 -2.98 26.97 14.18
C LYS A 126 -2.29 26.46 15.45
N ARG A 127 -2.75 26.88 16.63
CA ARG A 127 -2.22 26.40 17.91
C ARG A 127 -2.48 24.91 18.09
N GLN A 128 -3.70 24.45 17.84
CA GLN A 128 -4.05 23.01 17.85
C GLN A 128 -3.19 22.22 16.86
N ALA A 129 -2.92 22.79 15.68
CA ALA A 129 -2.10 22.15 14.67
C ALA A 129 -0.66 21.91 15.11
N ILE A 130 -0.10 22.83 15.89
CA ILE A 130 1.22 22.69 16.50
C ILE A 130 1.18 21.66 17.65
N THR A 131 0.16 21.73 18.51
CA THR A 131 -0.01 20.77 19.62
C THR A 131 -0.15 19.33 19.14
N ALA A 132 -0.76 19.11 17.98
CA ALA A 132 -0.87 17.78 17.38
C ALA A 132 0.48 17.15 17.01
N CYS A 133 1.56 17.95 16.87
CA CYS A 133 2.93 17.45 16.70
C CYS A 133 3.58 16.99 18.01
N GLY A 134 2.92 17.18 19.15
CA GLY A 134 3.39 16.83 20.48
C GLY A 134 3.46 18.04 21.43
N PRO A 135 3.30 17.82 22.75
CA PRO A 135 3.26 18.90 23.75
C PRO A 135 4.57 19.70 23.84
N ASP A 136 5.72 19.07 23.54
CA ASP A 136 7.06 19.68 23.61
C ASP A 136 7.73 19.77 22.22
N PHE A 137 6.94 19.98 21.16
CA PHE A 137 7.46 20.06 19.80
C PHE A 137 8.41 21.27 19.63
N ALA A 138 9.72 20.99 19.56
CA ALA A 138 10.78 22.00 19.55
C ALA A 138 10.71 22.99 18.37
N HIS A 139 9.99 22.64 17.30
CA HIS A 139 9.87 23.45 16.09
C HIS A 139 8.52 24.16 15.94
N GLY A 140 7.78 24.36 17.05
CA GLY A 140 6.47 25.01 17.02
C GLY A 140 6.45 26.40 16.37
N GLU A 141 7.47 27.23 16.61
CA GLU A 141 7.57 28.56 15.98
C GLU A 141 7.78 28.49 14.46
N ALA A 142 8.61 27.55 13.99
CA ALA A 142 8.87 27.35 12.57
C ALA A 142 7.62 26.84 11.83
N LEU A 143 6.85 25.95 12.47
CA LEU A 143 5.56 25.51 11.96
C LEU A 143 4.54 26.66 11.93
N ALA A 144 4.46 27.48 12.99
CA ALA A 144 3.59 28.65 13.03
C ALA A 144 3.88 29.64 11.88
N ALA A 145 5.17 29.92 11.65
CA ALA A 145 5.60 30.76 10.54
C ALA A 145 5.20 30.17 9.18
N SER A 146 5.39 28.87 9.00
CA SER A 146 5.02 28.17 7.76
C SER A 146 3.51 28.15 7.52
N LEU A 147 2.69 27.99 8.56
CA LEU A 147 1.24 28.14 8.47
C LEU A 147 0.82 29.56 8.06
N GLY A 148 1.53 30.60 8.53
CA GLY A 148 1.33 31.98 8.07
C GLY A 148 1.72 32.19 6.60
N GLN A 149 2.76 31.52 6.12
CA GLN A 149 3.14 31.53 4.71
C GLN A 149 2.09 30.82 3.84
N LEU A 150 1.58 29.67 4.27
CA LEU A 150 0.48 28.98 3.58
C LEU A 150 -0.78 29.84 3.49
N GLU A 151 -1.13 30.56 4.56
CA GLU A 151 -2.24 31.52 4.55
C GLU A 151 -2.03 32.62 3.50
N THR A 152 -0.82 33.18 3.44
CA THR A 152 -0.44 34.18 2.45
C THR A 152 -0.53 33.62 1.02
N LEU A 153 -0.01 32.42 0.78
CA LEU A 153 -0.07 31.75 -0.53
C LEU A 153 -1.51 31.46 -0.95
N ALA A 154 -2.36 31.00 -0.02
CA ALA A 154 -3.77 30.76 -0.27
C ALA A 154 -4.53 32.05 -0.59
N GLY A 155 -4.21 33.16 0.10
CA GLY A 155 -4.73 34.50 -0.18
C GLY A 155 -4.35 35.01 -1.58
N HIS A 156 -3.18 34.62 -2.09
CA HIS A 156 -2.78 34.86 -3.48
C HIS A 156 -3.40 33.88 -4.50
N GLY A 157 -4.38 33.07 -4.08
CA GLY A 157 -5.10 32.15 -4.97
C GLY A 157 -4.30 30.91 -5.39
N ARG A 158 -3.15 30.63 -4.76
CA ARG A 158 -2.46 29.35 -4.97
C ARG A 158 -3.33 28.20 -4.49
N ARG A 159 -3.17 27.05 -5.12
CA ARG A 159 -3.90 25.80 -4.83
C ARG A 159 -2.91 24.64 -4.84
N PHE A 160 -3.30 23.52 -4.26
CA PHE A 160 -2.56 22.26 -4.42
C PHE A 160 -2.25 22.02 -5.91
N PRO A 161 -1.00 21.63 -6.26
CA PRO A 161 0.12 21.22 -5.41
C PRO A 161 1.08 22.35 -4.99
N LEU A 162 0.73 23.62 -5.20
CA LEU A 162 1.60 24.78 -4.92
C LEU A 162 1.42 25.39 -3.53
N LEU A 163 0.64 24.74 -2.65
CA LEU A 163 0.39 25.19 -1.27
C LEU A 163 1.22 24.38 -0.29
N PHE A 164 2.53 24.61 -0.29
CA PHE A 164 3.48 24.04 0.69
C PHE A 164 4.41 25.12 1.23
N SER A 165 4.97 24.88 2.42
CA SER A 165 5.92 25.76 3.11
C SER A 165 6.79 24.94 4.06
N GLY A 166 7.96 25.45 4.40
CA GLY A 166 8.86 24.85 5.39
C GLY A 166 10.32 24.96 4.99
N PRO A 167 11.25 24.46 5.84
CA PRO A 167 12.69 24.51 5.57
C PRO A 167 13.10 23.86 4.24
N HIS A 168 12.35 22.85 3.79
CA HIS A 168 12.62 22.08 2.57
C HIS A 168 11.75 22.54 1.38
N ALA A 169 11.08 23.69 1.48
CA ALA A 169 10.26 24.22 0.40
C ALA A 169 11.15 24.73 -0.76
N GLY A 170 11.41 23.85 -1.73
CA GLY A 170 12.18 24.12 -2.95
C GLY A 170 11.41 23.84 -4.23
N SER A 171 12.06 24.08 -5.38
CA SER A 171 11.51 23.73 -6.70
C SER A 171 11.41 22.22 -6.95
N ASP A 172 12.12 21.44 -6.15
CA ASP A 172 12.23 19.98 -6.14
C ASP A 172 11.52 19.36 -4.93
N TYR A 173 10.69 20.13 -4.22
CA TYR A 173 10.02 19.69 -2.99
C TYR A 173 9.29 18.34 -3.16
N TRP A 174 8.44 18.21 -4.17
CA TRP A 174 7.64 16.99 -4.38
C TRP A 174 8.50 15.79 -4.80
N PRO A 175 9.45 15.90 -5.74
CA PRO A 175 10.39 14.82 -6.03
C PRO A 175 11.18 14.36 -4.79
N THR A 176 11.70 15.29 -4.00
CA THR A 176 12.49 14.98 -2.80
C THR A 176 11.64 14.29 -1.74
N LEU A 177 10.46 14.85 -1.42
CA LEU A 177 9.54 14.24 -0.46
C LEU A 177 9.06 12.86 -0.93
N ALA A 178 8.81 12.67 -2.22
CA ALA A 178 8.47 11.37 -2.78
C ALA A 178 9.59 10.33 -2.57
N GLY A 179 10.85 10.72 -2.82
CA GLY A 179 12.00 9.86 -2.54
C GLY A 179 12.10 9.46 -1.07
N GLU A 180 11.90 10.42 -0.16
CA GLU A 180 11.89 10.17 1.29
C GLU A 180 10.74 9.24 1.71
N VAL A 181 9.55 9.40 1.13
CA VAL A 181 8.39 8.52 1.38
C VAL A 181 8.69 7.08 0.95
N VAL A 182 9.31 6.90 -0.22
CA VAL A 182 9.70 5.58 -0.72
C VAL A 182 10.75 4.95 0.20
N ALA A 183 11.82 5.68 0.53
CA ALA A 183 12.86 5.20 1.44
C ALA A 183 12.28 4.82 2.81
N THR A 184 11.39 5.66 3.36
CA THR A 184 10.68 5.39 4.62
C THR A 184 9.89 4.09 4.54
N ALA A 185 9.22 3.83 3.42
CA ALA A 185 8.39 2.63 3.24
C ALA A 185 9.22 1.34 3.01
N GLU A 186 10.39 1.47 2.40
CA GLU A 186 11.35 0.37 2.18
C GLU A 186 12.06 -0.01 3.49
N ASP A 187 12.40 0.97 4.33
CA ASP A 187 13.07 0.76 5.62
C ASP A 187 12.10 0.42 6.77
N SER A 188 10.79 0.57 6.57
CA SER A 188 9.82 0.35 7.65
C SER A 188 9.65 -1.13 7.99
N LEU A 189 10.06 -1.48 9.22
CA LEU A 189 9.84 -2.81 9.81
C LEU A 189 8.39 -3.05 10.24
N PHE A 190 7.51 -2.04 10.20
CA PHE A 190 6.18 -2.09 10.80
C PHE A 190 5.05 -2.05 9.75
N PRO A 191 4.16 -3.06 9.71
CA PRO A 191 3.04 -3.10 8.77
C PRO A 191 2.09 -1.89 8.84
N GLY A 192 1.89 -1.30 10.03
CA GLY A 192 0.99 -0.16 10.24
C GLY A 192 1.50 1.19 9.73
N GLY A 193 2.79 1.32 9.42
CA GLY A 193 3.36 2.55 8.85
C GLY A 193 2.91 2.82 7.41
N ARG A 194 2.59 1.75 6.65
CA ARG A 194 2.23 1.84 5.23
C ARG A 194 0.93 2.59 4.97
N GLU A 195 -0.09 2.43 5.82
CA GLU A 195 -1.40 3.10 5.60
C GLU A 195 -1.29 4.62 5.71
N ARG A 196 -0.52 5.14 6.67
CA ARG A 196 -0.30 6.59 6.81
C ARG A 196 0.56 7.16 5.67
N LEU A 197 1.51 6.36 5.18
CA LEU A 197 2.31 6.73 4.02
C LEU A 197 1.52 6.68 2.71
N ALA A 198 0.44 5.90 2.62
CA ALA A 198 -0.37 5.81 1.40
C ALA A 198 -1.01 7.14 1.01
N ASP A 199 -1.56 7.90 1.97
CA ASP A 199 -2.12 9.23 1.72
C ASP A 199 -1.02 10.23 1.30
N LEU A 200 0.13 10.17 1.98
CA LEU A 200 1.28 11.02 1.64
C LEU A 200 1.83 10.70 0.25
N ALA A 201 1.94 9.42 -0.10
CA ALA A 201 2.31 8.95 -1.42
C ALA A 201 1.28 9.40 -2.48
N HIS A 202 -0.01 9.32 -2.18
CA HIS A 202 -1.05 9.82 -3.08
C HIS A 202 -0.85 11.31 -3.42
N TRP A 203 -0.64 12.16 -2.41
CA TRP A 203 -0.42 13.59 -2.64
C TRP A 203 0.88 13.87 -3.40
N CYS A 204 1.97 13.14 -3.09
CA CYS A 204 3.21 13.24 -3.84
C CYS A 204 2.99 12.86 -5.32
N GLY A 205 2.34 11.72 -5.59
CA GLY A 205 2.04 11.27 -6.95
C GLY A 205 1.16 12.26 -7.72
N ALA A 206 0.13 12.82 -7.07
CA ALA A 206 -0.74 13.83 -7.68
C ALA A 206 0.00 15.14 -7.99
N ALA A 207 0.92 15.56 -7.12
CA ALA A 207 1.74 16.73 -7.35
C ALA A 207 2.72 16.52 -8.49
N LEU A 208 3.44 15.40 -8.51
CA LEU A 208 4.39 15.03 -9.55
C LEU A 208 3.72 14.85 -10.93
N ALA A 209 2.49 14.33 -10.97
CA ALA A 209 1.73 14.22 -12.22
C ALA A 209 1.40 15.59 -12.84
N SER A 210 1.39 16.68 -12.05
CA SER A 210 1.22 18.04 -12.55
C SER A 210 2.49 18.58 -13.25
N GLU A 211 3.65 18.00 -12.93
CA GLU A 211 4.97 18.36 -13.45
C GLU A 211 5.34 17.52 -14.68
N LYS A 212 4.57 17.70 -15.78
CA LYS A 212 4.69 16.90 -17.01
C LYS A 212 6.14 16.64 -17.44
N GLY A 213 6.55 15.37 -17.39
CA GLY A 213 7.77 14.85 -18.01
C GLY A 213 9.08 15.15 -17.28
N LYS A 214 9.04 15.70 -16.06
CA LYS A 214 10.26 15.98 -15.27
C LYS A 214 10.59 14.90 -14.26
N THR A 215 9.61 14.10 -13.88
CA THR A 215 9.76 13.15 -12.79
C THR A 215 10.17 11.78 -13.31
N ASP A 216 11.15 11.21 -12.63
CA ASP A 216 11.60 9.84 -12.78
C ASP A 216 10.43 8.84 -12.75
N ALA A 217 10.44 7.89 -13.68
CA ALA A 217 9.32 6.97 -13.88
C ALA A 217 9.31 5.82 -12.86
N GLU A 218 10.48 5.43 -12.36
CA GLU A 218 10.60 4.42 -11.30
C GLU A 218 10.02 4.97 -9.99
N LEU A 219 10.45 6.17 -9.58
CA LEU A 219 9.94 6.86 -8.40
C LEU A 219 8.42 7.01 -8.44
N LEU A 220 7.88 7.43 -9.59
CA LEU A 220 6.43 7.54 -9.76
C LEU A 220 5.71 6.20 -9.66
N THR A 221 6.29 5.12 -10.19
CA THR A 221 5.74 3.78 -10.06
C THR A 221 5.69 3.36 -8.58
N LYS A 222 6.79 3.51 -7.85
CA LYS A 222 6.89 3.19 -6.41
C LYS A 222 5.89 4.01 -5.59
N ILE A 223 5.78 5.31 -5.83
CA ILE A 223 4.83 6.19 -5.14
C ILE A 223 3.37 5.79 -5.41
N HIS A 224 3.00 5.52 -6.66
CA HIS A 224 1.63 5.10 -6.95
C HIS A 224 1.32 3.74 -6.34
N LEU A 225 2.30 2.83 -6.26
CA LEU A 225 2.12 1.55 -5.57
C LEU A 225 1.93 1.71 -4.06
N LEU A 226 2.71 2.59 -3.41
CA LEU A 226 2.52 2.92 -1.99
C LEU A 226 1.16 3.54 -1.72
N ALA A 227 0.64 4.34 -2.66
CA ALA A 227 -0.70 4.90 -2.60
C ALA A 227 -1.84 3.90 -2.92
N GLY A 228 -1.52 2.66 -3.32
CA GLY A 228 -2.51 1.66 -3.76
C GLY A 228 -3.14 1.95 -5.13
N GLU A 229 -2.50 2.79 -5.95
CA GLU A 229 -2.98 3.28 -7.25
C GLU A 229 -2.39 2.50 -8.42
N THR A 230 -2.69 1.20 -8.52
CA THR A 230 -2.05 0.30 -9.49
C THR A 230 -2.21 0.76 -10.96
N ASP A 231 -3.35 1.36 -11.33
CA ASP A 231 -3.56 1.88 -12.70
C ASP A 231 -2.60 3.03 -13.04
N ARG A 232 -2.30 3.91 -12.06
CA ARG A 232 -1.35 5.02 -12.24
C ARG A 232 0.09 4.52 -12.24
N ALA A 233 0.39 3.49 -11.45
CA ALA A 233 1.68 2.79 -11.51
C ALA A 233 1.91 2.19 -12.90
N CYS A 234 0.91 1.57 -13.52
CA CYS A 234 1.00 1.08 -14.90
C CYS A 234 1.29 2.19 -15.92
N ALA A 235 0.67 3.37 -15.79
CA ALA A 235 0.96 4.50 -16.66
C ALA A 235 2.41 5.02 -16.49
N ALA A 236 2.98 4.93 -15.29
CA ALA A 236 4.39 5.24 -15.06
C ALA A 236 5.31 4.16 -15.66
N LEU A 237 4.97 2.88 -15.50
CA LEU A 237 5.68 1.75 -16.12
C LEU A 237 5.74 1.86 -17.65
N GLU A 238 4.71 2.37 -18.32
CA GLU A 238 4.72 2.58 -19.77
C GLU A 238 5.86 3.51 -20.23
N ARG A 239 6.28 4.46 -19.39
CA ARG A 239 7.44 5.32 -19.68
C ARG A 239 8.76 4.55 -19.53
N MET A 240 8.87 3.70 -18.51
CA MET A 240 10.03 2.83 -18.32
C MET A 240 10.14 1.80 -19.44
N GLU A 241 9.01 1.20 -19.83
CA GLU A 241 8.89 0.27 -20.96
C GLU A 241 9.39 0.92 -22.25
N ALA A 242 8.96 2.16 -22.54
CA ALA A 242 9.41 2.88 -23.73
C ALA A 242 10.93 3.07 -23.75
N ALA A 243 11.56 3.27 -22.59
CA ALA A 243 13.02 3.39 -22.47
C ALA A 243 13.72 2.04 -22.67
N VAL A 244 13.24 0.98 -22.03
CA VAL A 244 13.76 -0.39 -22.20
C VAL A 244 13.68 -0.84 -23.66
N VAL A 245 12.52 -0.65 -24.30
CA VAL A 245 12.33 -1.02 -25.72
C VAL A 245 13.22 -0.19 -26.65
N ALA A 246 13.56 1.04 -26.28
CA ALA A 246 14.49 1.88 -27.04
C ALA A 246 15.98 1.54 -26.77
N GLY A 247 16.27 0.63 -25.83
CA GLY A 247 17.62 0.24 -25.43
C GLY A 247 18.38 1.30 -24.63
N ASN A 248 17.66 2.24 -24.00
CA ASN A 248 18.23 3.28 -23.14
C ASN A 248 17.68 3.26 -21.70
N GLY A 249 16.87 2.26 -21.37
CA GLY A 249 16.32 2.04 -20.04
C GLY A 249 17.16 1.10 -19.18
N ASP A 250 16.81 1.04 -17.91
CA ASP A 250 17.33 0.05 -16.96
C ASP A 250 16.40 -1.18 -16.95
N ASP A 251 16.89 -2.28 -17.49
CA ASP A 251 16.17 -3.55 -17.62
C ASP A 251 15.82 -4.15 -16.25
N GLU A 252 16.73 -4.06 -15.28
CA GLU A 252 16.57 -4.63 -13.95
C GLU A 252 15.53 -3.83 -13.16
N ALA A 253 15.67 -2.50 -13.14
CA ALA A 253 14.71 -1.61 -12.48
C ALA A 253 13.30 -1.74 -13.08
N PHE A 254 13.18 -1.93 -14.40
CA PHE A 254 11.90 -2.17 -15.05
C PHE A 254 11.26 -3.50 -14.62
N VAL A 255 12.02 -4.59 -14.61
CA VAL A 255 11.51 -5.91 -14.19
C VAL A 255 11.13 -5.91 -12.71
N GLU A 256 11.91 -5.27 -11.85
CA GLU A 256 11.58 -5.09 -10.43
C GLU A 256 10.27 -4.32 -10.26
N ALA A 257 10.10 -3.22 -10.99
CA ALA A 257 8.89 -2.41 -10.95
C ALA A 257 7.65 -3.18 -11.46
N VAL A 258 7.79 -4.00 -12.51
CA VAL A 258 6.71 -4.91 -12.97
C VAL A 258 6.35 -5.91 -11.87
N ASN A 259 7.34 -6.53 -11.23
CA ASN A 259 7.11 -7.46 -10.12
C ASN A 259 6.38 -6.78 -8.96
N ALA A 260 6.77 -5.56 -8.59
CA ALA A 260 6.10 -4.80 -7.53
C ALA A 260 4.64 -4.49 -7.86
N VAL A 261 4.34 -4.13 -9.13
CA VAL A 261 2.95 -3.95 -9.60
C VAL A 261 2.16 -5.27 -9.53
N VAL A 262 2.77 -6.39 -9.92
CA VAL A 262 2.13 -7.72 -9.82
C VAL A 262 1.81 -8.07 -8.36
N GLU A 263 2.78 -7.97 -7.46
CA GLU A 263 2.58 -8.30 -6.04
C GLU A 263 1.50 -7.40 -5.40
N SER A 264 1.50 -6.10 -5.72
CA SER A 264 0.46 -5.16 -5.27
C SER A 264 -0.93 -5.56 -5.77
N ALA A 265 -1.07 -5.86 -7.07
CA ALA A 265 -2.33 -6.25 -7.67
C ALA A 265 -2.88 -7.56 -7.10
N VAL A 266 -2.00 -8.54 -6.87
CA VAL A 266 -2.36 -9.82 -6.22
C VAL A 266 -2.77 -9.58 -4.77
N GLY A 267 -2.01 -8.77 -4.02
CA GLY A 267 -2.32 -8.42 -2.63
C GLY A 267 -3.67 -7.69 -2.48
N LEU A 268 -4.01 -6.84 -3.43
CA LEU A 268 -5.30 -6.12 -3.48
C LEU A 268 -6.46 -6.96 -4.03
N GLY A 269 -6.21 -8.21 -4.45
CA GLY A 269 -7.24 -9.08 -5.05
C GLY A 269 -7.72 -8.62 -6.42
N ARG A 270 -6.90 -7.87 -7.17
CA ARG A 270 -7.23 -7.29 -8.48
C ARG A 270 -6.18 -7.62 -9.55
N PRO A 271 -5.89 -8.90 -9.84
CA PRO A 271 -4.90 -9.27 -10.84
C PRO A 271 -5.35 -9.04 -12.29
N GLN A 272 -6.66 -9.07 -12.59
CA GLN A 272 -7.14 -9.01 -13.99
C GLN A 272 -6.79 -7.72 -14.75
N PRO A 273 -6.94 -6.50 -14.17
CA PRO A 273 -6.53 -5.28 -14.86
C PRO A 273 -5.06 -5.30 -15.28
N ILE A 274 -4.18 -5.83 -14.42
CA ILE A 274 -2.74 -5.88 -14.69
C ILE A 274 -2.41 -6.98 -15.69
N LEU A 275 -3.10 -8.13 -15.63
CA LEU A 275 -2.99 -9.17 -16.64
C LEU A 275 -3.40 -8.65 -18.02
N ALA A 276 -4.51 -7.90 -18.11
CA ALA A 276 -4.97 -7.28 -19.35
C ALA A 276 -4.02 -6.17 -19.86
N TRP A 277 -3.37 -5.45 -18.96
CA TRP A 277 -2.33 -4.48 -19.30
C TRP A 277 -1.06 -5.16 -19.83
N LEU A 278 -0.58 -6.22 -19.18
CA LEU A 278 0.68 -6.88 -19.53
C LEU A 278 0.56 -7.73 -20.81
N ALA A 279 -0.57 -8.42 -21.02
CA ALA A 279 -0.75 -9.36 -22.13
C ALA A 279 -0.39 -8.80 -23.53
N PRO A 280 -0.89 -7.63 -23.98
CA PRO A 280 -0.55 -7.08 -25.30
C PRO A 280 0.87 -6.52 -25.39
N ARG A 281 1.58 -6.39 -24.26
CA ARG A 281 2.93 -5.81 -24.16
C ARG A 281 4.02 -6.86 -24.00
N LEU A 282 3.65 -8.06 -23.59
CA LEU A 282 4.58 -9.10 -23.19
C LEU A 282 5.61 -9.42 -24.26
N ASP A 283 5.19 -9.71 -25.51
CA ASP A 283 6.11 -10.13 -26.57
C ASP A 283 7.14 -9.04 -26.94
N ARG A 284 6.73 -7.76 -26.92
CA ARG A 284 7.64 -6.64 -27.23
C ARG A 284 8.65 -6.41 -26.10
N ILE A 285 8.21 -6.45 -24.85
CA ILE A 285 9.07 -6.29 -23.67
C ILE A 285 10.04 -7.47 -23.60
N ASP A 286 9.53 -8.68 -23.73
CA ASP A 286 10.31 -9.90 -23.65
C ASP A 286 11.37 -10.00 -24.76
N THR A 287 11.07 -9.49 -25.96
CA THR A 287 12.06 -9.32 -27.03
C THR A 287 13.14 -8.30 -26.65
N ALA A 288 12.75 -7.14 -26.10
CA ALA A 288 13.70 -6.10 -25.69
C ALA A 288 14.64 -6.58 -24.58
N LEU A 289 14.12 -7.33 -23.61
CA LEU A 289 14.86 -7.89 -22.47
C LEU A 289 15.63 -9.18 -22.79
N GLY A 290 15.65 -9.64 -24.05
CA GLY A 290 16.33 -10.88 -24.43
C GLY A 290 15.74 -12.15 -23.83
N GLY A 291 14.46 -12.15 -23.47
CA GLY A 291 13.75 -13.30 -22.91
C GLY A 291 13.85 -13.44 -21.40
N SER A 292 13.44 -12.41 -20.64
CA SER A 292 13.48 -12.40 -19.17
C SER A 292 12.60 -13.50 -18.54
N TYR A 293 13.22 -14.32 -17.69
CA TYR A 293 12.52 -15.33 -16.90
C TYR A 293 11.61 -14.69 -15.84
N ASP A 294 12.05 -13.62 -15.19
CA ASP A 294 11.31 -12.98 -14.11
C ASP A 294 10.04 -12.29 -14.62
N LEU A 295 10.08 -11.73 -15.83
CA LEU A 295 8.88 -11.18 -16.49
C LEU A 295 7.83 -12.27 -16.77
N THR A 296 8.26 -13.44 -17.23
CA THR A 296 7.36 -14.57 -17.49
C THR A 296 6.85 -15.19 -16.19
N LEU A 297 7.65 -15.18 -15.12
CA LEU A 297 7.20 -15.57 -13.78
C LEU A 297 6.15 -14.58 -13.24
N ALA A 298 6.34 -13.27 -13.45
CA ALA A 298 5.36 -12.24 -13.07
C ALA A 298 4.01 -12.45 -13.78
N GLN A 299 4.05 -12.76 -15.08
CA GLN A 299 2.84 -13.13 -15.84
C GLN A 299 2.14 -14.35 -15.23
N LEU A 300 2.91 -15.40 -14.88
CA LEU A 300 2.35 -16.60 -14.27
C LEU A 300 1.70 -16.30 -12.91
N LYS A 301 2.31 -15.46 -12.08
CA LYS A 301 1.74 -15.04 -10.78
C LYS A 301 0.38 -14.36 -10.97
N LEU A 302 0.26 -13.45 -11.95
CA LEU A 302 -1.02 -12.81 -12.29
C LEU A 302 -2.05 -13.83 -12.79
N ALA A 303 -1.66 -14.73 -13.69
CA ALA A 303 -2.52 -15.77 -14.23
C ALA A 303 -3.04 -16.72 -13.13
N ALA A 304 -2.14 -17.18 -12.26
CA ALA A 304 -2.48 -18.01 -11.11
C ALA A 304 -3.41 -17.28 -10.13
N ALA A 305 -3.13 -16.01 -9.82
CA ALA A 305 -3.96 -15.19 -8.96
C ALA A 305 -5.37 -14.93 -9.52
N ALA A 306 -5.47 -14.78 -10.84
CA ALA A 306 -6.74 -14.62 -11.56
C ALA A 306 -7.48 -15.97 -11.76
N GLY A 307 -6.80 -17.10 -11.59
CA GLY A 307 -7.35 -18.42 -11.94
C GLY A 307 -7.56 -18.64 -13.45
N ASP A 308 -6.92 -17.81 -14.29
CA ASP A 308 -7.12 -17.77 -15.75
C ASP A 308 -5.77 -17.60 -16.47
N GLY A 309 -5.66 -18.05 -17.72
CA GLY A 309 -4.44 -17.91 -18.52
C GLY A 309 -3.24 -18.75 -18.04
N ILE A 310 -3.46 -19.69 -17.10
CA ILE A 310 -2.40 -20.50 -16.45
C ILE A 310 -1.57 -21.30 -17.47
N GLY A 311 -2.22 -22.00 -18.40
CA GLY A 311 -1.55 -22.87 -19.38
C GLY A 311 -0.53 -22.12 -20.25
N PRO A 312 -0.94 -21.09 -21.01
CA PRO A 312 -0.02 -20.29 -21.81
C PRO A 312 1.12 -19.64 -21.01
N ALA A 313 0.89 -19.25 -19.76
CA ALA A 313 1.93 -18.70 -18.90
C ALA A 313 2.97 -19.76 -18.50
N ILE A 314 2.54 -20.98 -18.18
CA ILE A 314 3.44 -22.12 -17.91
C ILE A 314 4.25 -22.47 -19.16
N ASP A 315 3.60 -22.53 -20.34
CA ASP A 315 4.28 -22.85 -21.59
C ASP A 315 5.45 -21.88 -21.87
N ARG A 316 5.21 -20.59 -21.67
CA ARG A 316 6.24 -19.54 -21.80
C ARG A 316 7.35 -19.71 -20.76
N LEU A 317 7.02 -19.92 -19.49
CA LEU A 317 8.00 -20.08 -18.41
C LEU A 317 8.91 -21.30 -18.65
N VAL A 318 8.34 -22.43 -19.07
CA VAL A 318 9.10 -23.66 -19.38
C VAL A 318 9.99 -23.46 -20.61
N ALA A 319 9.49 -22.77 -21.65
CA ALA A 319 10.27 -22.44 -22.83
C ALA A 319 11.48 -21.55 -22.52
N ARG A 320 11.37 -20.68 -21.51
CA ARG A 320 12.47 -19.82 -21.03
C ARG A 320 13.52 -20.61 -20.26
N ASN A 321 13.10 -21.31 -19.21
CA ASN A 321 14.02 -22.12 -18.41
C ASN A 321 13.29 -23.26 -17.69
N ARG A 322 13.25 -24.43 -18.33
CA ARG A 322 12.59 -25.63 -17.78
C ARG A 322 13.08 -26.01 -16.37
N LYS A 323 14.36 -25.81 -16.06
CA LYS A 323 14.93 -26.18 -14.75
C LYS A 323 14.40 -25.26 -13.65
N LEU A 324 14.40 -23.95 -13.87
CA LEU A 324 13.82 -22.98 -12.94
C LEU A 324 12.30 -23.12 -12.87
N ALA A 325 11.62 -23.28 -14.01
CA ALA A 325 10.17 -23.47 -14.05
C ALA A 325 9.75 -24.67 -13.19
N ARG A 326 10.47 -25.80 -13.27
CA ARG A 326 10.21 -26.95 -12.40
C ARG A 326 10.34 -26.60 -10.92
N HIS A 327 11.32 -25.78 -10.54
CA HIS A 327 11.50 -25.32 -9.17
C HIS A 327 10.29 -24.51 -8.71
N ASP A 328 9.94 -23.44 -9.42
CA ASP A 328 8.94 -22.47 -8.98
C ASP A 328 7.53 -23.05 -9.01
N LEU A 329 7.20 -23.82 -10.05
CA LEU A 329 5.88 -24.45 -10.20
C LEU A 329 5.57 -25.48 -9.11
N THR A 330 6.59 -26.05 -8.45
CA THR A 330 6.43 -27.18 -7.52
C THR A 330 6.82 -26.90 -6.07
N LYS A 331 7.43 -25.75 -5.78
CA LYS A 331 7.96 -25.40 -4.45
C LYS A 331 7.51 -24.04 -3.91
N GLU A 332 7.33 -23.04 -4.76
CA GLU A 332 6.93 -21.70 -4.32
C GLU A 332 5.40 -21.56 -4.29
N PRO A 333 4.83 -20.83 -3.31
CA PRO A 333 3.40 -20.62 -3.21
C PRO A 333 2.94 -19.55 -4.22
N ILE A 334 2.82 -19.92 -5.49
CA ILE A 334 2.33 -19.03 -6.57
C ILE A 334 0.83 -19.19 -6.85
N TRP A 335 0.21 -20.24 -6.32
CA TRP A 335 -1.08 -20.75 -6.78
C TRP A 335 -2.30 -20.24 -6.02
N ARG A 336 -2.17 -19.12 -5.29
CA ARG A 336 -3.29 -18.53 -4.56
C ARG A 336 -4.19 -17.77 -5.54
N VAL A 337 -5.41 -18.26 -5.76
CA VAL A 337 -6.46 -17.55 -6.49
C VAL A 337 -7.10 -16.51 -5.56
N VAL A 338 -6.99 -15.24 -5.91
CA VAL A 338 -7.40 -14.09 -5.07
C VAL A 338 -8.70 -13.44 -5.53
N VAL A 339 -9.24 -13.89 -6.65
CA VAL A 339 -10.52 -13.42 -7.23
C VAL A 339 -11.63 -14.42 -6.91
N GLU A 340 -12.88 -14.08 -7.27
CA GLU A 340 -14.01 -15.00 -7.16
C GLU A 340 -13.69 -16.31 -7.93
N PRO A 341 -13.52 -17.44 -7.24
CA PRO A 341 -12.91 -18.64 -7.81
C PRO A 341 -13.86 -19.48 -8.68
N GLY A 342 -15.15 -19.14 -8.71
CA GLY A 342 -16.19 -19.97 -9.30
C GLY A 342 -16.45 -21.23 -8.46
N GLU A 343 -16.59 -22.39 -9.10
CA GLU A 343 -16.85 -23.65 -8.41
C GLU A 343 -15.70 -24.04 -7.48
N LEU A 344 -16.02 -24.21 -6.20
CA LEU A 344 -15.12 -24.69 -5.16
C LEU A 344 -15.41 -26.15 -4.83
N ILE A 345 -14.37 -26.97 -4.80
CA ILE A 345 -14.46 -28.40 -4.50
C ILE A 345 -13.66 -28.77 -3.26
N GLU A 346 -14.09 -29.87 -2.62
CA GLU A 346 -13.41 -30.47 -1.47
C GLU A 346 -12.24 -31.36 -1.91
N VAL A 347 -11.33 -31.68 -0.98
CA VAL A 347 -10.10 -32.45 -1.25
C VAL A 347 -10.37 -33.79 -1.93
N GLY A 348 -11.46 -34.49 -1.56
CA GLY A 348 -11.84 -35.76 -2.18
C GLY A 348 -12.16 -35.62 -3.68
N ALA A 349 -12.99 -34.64 -4.04
CA ALA A 349 -13.33 -34.37 -5.44
C ALA A 349 -12.11 -33.88 -6.24
N ALA A 350 -11.25 -33.06 -5.62
CA ALA A 350 -10.01 -32.65 -6.25
C ALA A 350 -9.05 -33.83 -6.49
N ALA A 351 -8.99 -34.80 -5.58
CA ALA A 351 -8.20 -36.01 -5.75
C ALA A 351 -8.67 -36.85 -6.96
N GLU A 352 -9.98 -36.98 -7.14
CA GLU A 352 -10.58 -37.62 -8.32
C GLU A 352 -10.25 -36.86 -9.61
N GLN A 353 -10.46 -35.54 -9.62
CA GLN A 353 -10.16 -34.67 -10.77
C GLN A 353 -8.68 -34.70 -11.17
N LEU A 354 -7.78 -34.78 -10.19
CA LEU A 354 -6.34 -34.84 -10.43
C LEU A 354 -5.85 -36.26 -10.75
N GLY A 355 -6.65 -37.31 -10.53
CA GLY A 355 -6.19 -38.70 -10.61
C GLY A 355 -5.04 -38.98 -9.64
N ARG A 356 -5.13 -38.45 -8.42
CA ARG A 356 -4.11 -38.58 -7.36
C ARG A 356 -4.75 -38.99 -6.03
N PRO A 357 -4.03 -39.67 -5.12
CA PRO A 357 -4.57 -40.00 -3.80
C PRO A 357 -4.87 -38.75 -2.96
N VAL A 358 -5.90 -38.81 -2.11
CA VAL A 358 -6.25 -37.73 -1.16
C VAL A 358 -5.04 -37.21 -0.36
N PRO A 359 -4.16 -38.06 0.23
CA PRO A 359 -2.99 -37.58 0.96
C PRO A 359 -2.02 -36.73 0.13
N TRP A 360 -1.95 -36.97 -1.19
CA TRP A 360 -1.11 -36.19 -2.09
C TRP A 360 -1.67 -34.77 -2.24
N VAL A 361 -3.00 -34.65 -2.42
CA VAL A 361 -3.68 -33.35 -2.53
C VAL A 361 -3.58 -32.58 -1.22
N THR A 362 -3.81 -33.24 -0.08
CA THR A 362 -3.66 -32.62 1.25
C THR A 362 -2.27 -32.03 1.44
N LYS A 363 -1.21 -32.81 1.20
CA LYS A 363 0.18 -32.35 1.35
C LYS A 363 0.50 -31.15 0.46
N ARG A 364 0.02 -31.17 -0.79
CA ARG A 364 0.21 -30.08 -1.75
C ARG A 364 -0.53 -28.81 -1.33
N LEU A 365 -1.75 -28.95 -0.79
CA LEU A 365 -2.55 -27.86 -0.26
C LEU A 365 -1.91 -27.22 0.97
N GLU A 366 -1.43 -28.04 1.92
CA GLU A 366 -0.68 -27.59 3.10
C GLU A 366 0.58 -26.81 2.68
N SER A 367 1.27 -27.28 1.65
CA SER A 367 2.46 -26.61 1.09
C SER A 367 2.10 -25.45 0.14
N ARG A 368 0.82 -25.20 -0.14
CA ARG A 368 0.33 -24.18 -1.09
C ARG A 368 0.91 -24.28 -2.51
N THR A 369 1.24 -25.50 -2.93
CA THR A 369 1.86 -25.79 -4.24
C THR A 369 0.85 -26.24 -5.31
N ILE A 370 -0.46 -26.01 -5.04
CA ILE A 370 -1.57 -26.22 -5.98
C ILE A 370 -2.55 -25.04 -5.92
N PRO A 371 -3.34 -24.82 -6.99
CA PRO A 371 -4.42 -23.82 -6.99
C PRO A 371 -5.29 -23.90 -5.75
N HIS A 372 -5.40 -22.80 -5.03
CA HIS A 372 -6.21 -22.71 -3.82
C HIS A 372 -6.81 -21.32 -3.66
N HIS A 373 -7.97 -21.26 -3.01
CA HIS A 373 -8.65 -20.03 -2.65
C HIS A 373 -8.84 -19.98 -1.14
N VAL A 374 -8.77 -18.79 -0.57
CA VAL A 374 -8.98 -18.55 0.86
C VAL A 374 -10.32 -17.84 1.00
N ALA A 375 -11.32 -18.59 1.45
CA ALA A 375 -12.64 -18.05 1.77
C ALA A 375 -12.71 -17.69 3.26
N HIS A 376 -13.44 -16.64 3.61
CA HIS A 376 -13.81 -16.32 4.98
C HIS A 376 -15.30 -16.64 5.16
N ALA A 377 -15.60 -17.75 5.85
CA ALA A 377 -16.97 -18.15 6.16
C ALA A 377 -17.11 -18.28 7.68
N ASP A 378 -18.15 -17.67 8.25
CA ASP A 378 -18.44 -17.68 9.70
C ASP A 378 -17.26 -17.25 10.58
N GLY A 379 -16.49 -16.25 10.12
CA GLY A 379 -15.30 -15.76 10.82
C GLY A 379 -14.11 -16.72 10.82
N LYS A 380 -14.19 -17.85 10.10
CA LYS A 380 -13.11 -18.82 9.95
C LYS A 380 -12.54 -18.77 8.55
N GLN A 381 -11.21 -18.76 8.48
CA GLN A 381 -10.48 -18.91 7.23
C GLN A 381 -10.57 -20.36 6.76
N GLN A 382 -11.13 -20.57 5.56
CA GLN A 382 -11.27 -21.88 4.94
C GLN A 382 -10.49 -21.92 3.63
N VAL A 383 -9.57 -22.88 3.51
CA VAL A 383 -8.88 -23.13 2.24
C VAL A 383 -9.75 -24.07 1.40
N ARG A 384 -10.00 -23.68 0.15
CA ARG A 384 -10.80 -24.42 -0.82
C ARG A 384 -10.08 -24.51 -2.16
N LEU A 385 -10.51 -25.45 -3.00
CA LEU A 385 -9.85 -25.74 -4.28
C LEU A 385 -10.74 -25.23 -5.43
N PRO A 386 -10.28 -24.25 -6.23
CA PRO A 386 -10.99 -23.77 -7.41
C PRO A 386 -10.93 -24.78 -8.56
N SER A 387 -12.07 -25.37 -8.93
CA SER A 387 -12.16 -26.48 -9.90
C SER A 387 -11.57 -26.14 -11.27
N ALA A 388 -11.90 -24.97 -11.83
CA ALA A 388 -11.42 -24.55 -13.15
C ALA A 388 -9.91 -24.30 -13.16
N ALA A 389 -9.40 -23.54 -12.19
CA ALA A 389 -7.97 -23.26 -12.07
C ALA A 389 -7.16 -24.55 -11.82
N LEU A 390 -7.70 -25.50 -11.04
CA LEU A 390 -7.08 -26.80 -10.81
C LEU A 390 -6.99 -27.64 -12.09
N THR A 391 -8.04 -27.63 -12.92
CA THR A 391 -8.03 -28.28 -14.24
C THR A 391 -6.96 -27.69 -15.15
N ALA A 392 -6.92 -26.36 -15.28
CA ALA A 392 -5.97 -25.67 -16.14
C ALA A 392 -4.53 -25.93 -15.69
N TRP A 393 -4.28 -25.85 -14.39
CA TRP A 393 -2.99 -26.16 -13.77
C TRP A 393 -2.54 -27.60 -14.06
N LYS A 394 -3.42 -28.59 -13.83
CA LYS A 394 -3.11 -30.00 -14.08
C LYS A 394 -2.76 -30.24 -15.55
N ALA A 395 -3.60 -29.74 -16.46
CA ALA A 395 -3.41 -29.93 -17.90
C ALA A 395 -2.04 -29.38 -18.36
N ALA A 396 -1.67 -28.20 -17.88
CA ALA A 396 -0.41 -27.57 -18.23
C ALA A 396 0.80 -28.33 -17.65
N LEU A 397 0.76 -28.73 -16.38
CA LEU A 397 1.89 -29.46 -15.79
C LEU A 397 2.04 -30.88 -16.37
N ASP A 398 0.94 -31.54 -16.74
CA ASP A 398 0.98 -32.84 -17.43
C ASP A 398 1.61 -32.73 -18.81
N ALA A 399 1.26 -31.69 -19.58
CA ALA A 399 1.84 -31.43 -20.90
C ALA A 399 3.37 -31.31 -20.85
N HIS A 400 3.89 -30.75 -19.75
CA HIS A 400 5.33 -30.62 -19.52
C HIS A 400 5.95 -31.74 -18.68
N LYS A 401 5.20 -32.75 -18.26
CA LYS A 401 5.67 -33.83 -17.36
C LYS A 401 6.35 -33.28 -16.09
N LEU A 402 5.66 -32.36 -15.41
CA LEU A 402 6.15 -31.72 -14.18
C LEU A 402 5.46 -32.23 -12.91
N LEU A 403 4.39 -33.03 -13.06
CA LEU A 403 3.70 -33.73 -11.98
C LEU A 403 4.25 -35.15 -11.82
N ASP A 404 5.42 -35.25 -11.18
CA ASP A 404 5.96 -36.54 -10.71
C ASP A 404 5.11 -37.11 -9.55
#